data_AF-A0A6L7CC10-F1
#
_entry.id   AF-A0A6L7CC10-F1
#
_cell.length_a   1.000
_cell.length_b   1.000
_cell.length_c   1.000
_cell.angle_alpha   90.00
_cell.angle_beta   90.00
_cell.angle_gamma   90.00
#
_symmetry.space_group_name_H-M   'P 1'
#
loop_
_entity.id
_entity.type
_entity.pdbx_description
1 polymer ?
#
loop_
_entity_poly.entity_id
_entity_poly.type
_entity_poly.pdbx_seq_one_letter_code
_entity_poly.pdbx_strand_id
1 'polypeptide(L)' 'METVAYADFARLEMRVGKIVEVKRHENADKLYIVQVDVGEKTLQTVTSLVPYYSEEE' A
#
# COMPACT_ATOMS: atom_id res chain seq x y z
N MET A 1 -5.03 -22.96 -14.76
CA MET A 1 -5.19 -21.53 -14.45
C MET A 1 -6.53 -21.12 -15.05
N GLU A 2 -7.45 -20.62 -14.24
CA GLU A 2 -8.78 -20.21 -14.72
C GLU A 2 -8.73 -18.79 -15.27
N THR A 3 -9.57 -18.50 -16.26
CA THR A 3 -9.70 -17.15 -16.82
C THR A 3 -10.70 -16.33 -16.02
N VAL A 4 -10.51 -15.00 -16.01
CA VAL A 4 -11.42 -14.05 -15.35
C VAL A 4 -12.07 -13.15 -16.39
N ALA A 5 -13.30 -12.71 -16.13
CA ALA A 5 -13.96 -11.75 -17.01
C ALA A 5 -13.36 -10.35 -16.83
N TYR A 6 -13.34 -9.56 -17.90
CA TYR A 6 -12.87 -8.17 -17.83
C TYR A 6 -13.64 -7.35 -16.79
N ALA A 7 -14.95 -7.59 -16.67
CA ALA A 7 -15.79 -6.90 -15.69
C ALA A 7 -15.33 -7.15 -14.24
N ASP A 8 -14.78 -8.32 -13.93
CA ASP A 8 -14.26 -8.62 -12.59
C ASP A 8 -13.00 -7.82 -12.29
N PHE A 9 -12.11 -7.66 -13.28
CA PHE A 9 -10.93 -6.81 -13.16
C PHE A 9 -11.33 -5.32 -13.03
N ALA A 10 -12.26 -4.85 -13.85
CA ALA A 10 -12.70 -3.46 -13.87
C ALA A 10 -13.41 -3.01 -12.58
N ARG A 11 -13.83 -3.94 -11.72
CA ARG A 11 -14.40 -3.64 -10.39
C ARG A 11 -13.34 -3.21 -9.36
N LEU A 12 -12.06 -3.45 -9.64
CA LEU A 12 -10.96 -3.06 -8.75
C LEU A 12 -10.62 -1.58 -8.93
N GLU A 13 -10.70 -0.81 -7.85
CA GLU A 13 -10.26 0.59 -7.85
C GLU A 13 -8.75 0.68 -7.54
N MET A 14 -7.93 0.49 -8.59
CA MET A 14 -6.48 0.67 -8.48
C MET A 14 -6.10 2.09 -8.91
N ARG A 15 -5.27 2.75 -8.11
CA ARG A 15 -4.78 4.11 -8.35
C ARG A 15 -3.28 4.20 -8.15
N VAL A 16 -2.64 5.14 -8.83
CA VAL A 16 -1.28 5.58 -8.50
C VAL A 16 -1.36 6.46 -7.27
N GLY A 17 -0.49 6.22 -6.30
CA GLY A 17 -0.39 7.03 -5.09
C GLY A 17 1.06 7.33 -4.74
N LYS A 18 1.27 8.37 -3.94
CA LYS A 18 2.56 8.77 -3.40
C LYS A 18 2.60 8.50 -1.90
N ILE A 19 3.65 7.84 -1.43
CA ILE A 19 3.90 7.69 0.00
C ILE A 19 4.25 9.07 0.58
N VAL A 20 3.52 9.48 1.61
CA VAL A 20 3.71 10.79 2.28
C VAL A 20 4.15 10.66 3.74
N GLU A 21 3.94 9.49 4.35
CA GLU A 21 4.40 9.19 5.71
C GLU A 21 4.66 7.68 5.85
N VAL A 22 5.73 7.32 6.54
CA VAL A 22 6.07 5.94 6.92
C VAL A 22 6.35 5.92 8.42
N LYS A 23 5.82 4.91 9.12
CA LYS A 23 6.08 4.65 10.55
C LYS A 23 6.28 3.16 10.76
N ARG A 24 7.25 2.75 11.59
CA ARG A 24 7.31 1.37 12.06
C ARG A 24 6.11 1.01 12.92
N HIS A 25 5.59 -0.18 12.72
CA HIS A 25 4.55 -0.72 13.57
C HIS A 25 5.16 -1.16 14.91
N GLU A 26 4.78 -0.49 16.01
CA GLU A 26 5.39 -0.68 17.34
C GLU A 26 5.34 -2.14 17.83
N ASN A 27 4.31 -2.89 17.45
CA ASN A 27 4.10 -4.28 17.87
C ASN A 27 4.47 -5.33 16.81
N ALA A 28 5.10 -4.94 15.69
CA ALA A 28 5.42 -5.87 14.61
C ALA A 28 6.69 -5.48 13.84
N ASP A 29 7.77 -6.24 14.07
CA ASP A 29 9.13 -5.96 13.58
C ASP A 29 9.27 -5.87 12.05
N LYS A 30 8.32 -6.45 11.32
CA LYS A 30 8.35 -6.53 9.84
C LYS A 30 7.36 -5.61 9.16
N LEU A 31 6.58 -4.82 9.92
CA LEU A 31 5.49 -4.02 9.35
C LEU A 31 5.75 -2.51 9.46
N TYR A 32 5.45 -1.79 8.38
CA TYR A 32 5.25 -0.35 8.38
C TYR A 32 3.77 -0.01 8.33
N ILE A 33 3.40 1.08 8.99
CA ILE A 33 2.17 1.83 8.74
C ILE A 33 2.53 2.95 7.77
N VAL A 34 1.85 3.01 6.63
CA VAL A 34 2.16 3.93 5.54
C VAL A 34 0.93 4.76 5.19
N GLN A 35 1.12 6.07 5.04
CA GLN A 35 0.12 6.98 4.48
C GLN A 35 0.43 7.23 3.01
N VAL A 36 -0.57 6.99 2.15
CA VAL A 36 -0.46 7.13 0.70
C VAL A 36 -1.46 8.18 0.23
N ASP A 37 -0.97 9.26 -0.35
CA ASP A 37 -1.79 10.25 -1.05
C ASP A 37 -2.16 9.73 -2.44
N VAL A 38 -3.45 9.65 -2.73
CA VAL A 38 -4.01 9.24 -4.03
C VAL A 38 -4.66 10.42 -4.77
N GLY A 39 -4.24 11.64 -4.45
CA GLY A 39 -4.65 12.91 -5.07
C GLY A 39 -5.82 13.58 -4.36
N GLU A 40 -6.92 12.85 -4.14
CA GLU A 40 -8.14 13.39 -3.52
C GLU A 40 -8.19 13.17 -2.00
N LYS A 41 -7.43 12.18 -1.52
CA LYS A 41 -7.41 11.74 -0.13
C LYS A 41 -6.11 11.00 0.18
N THR A 42 -5.78 10.96 1.46
CA THR A 42 -4.72 10.11 1.99
C THR A 42 -5.33 8.84 2.58
N LEU A 43 -4.79 7.69 2.21
CA LEU A 43 -5.21 6.37 2.70
C LEU A 43 -4.09 5.74 3.53
N GLN A 44 -4.47 5.02 4.58
CA GLN A 44 -3.53 4.26 5.39
C GLN A 44 -3.47 2.80 4.92
N THR A 45 -2.27 2.25 4.84
CA THR A 45 -2.03 0.82 4.65
C THR A 45 -0.98 0.29 5.63
N VAL A 46 -0.98 -1.02 5.86
CA VAL A 46 0.04 -1.73 6.64
C VAL A 46 0.76 -2.67 5.70
N THR A 47 2.08 -2.56 5.63
CA THR A 47 2.89 -3.28 4.64
C THR A 47 4.07 -3.99 5.29
N SER A 48 4.47 -5.13 4.74
CA SER A 48 5.56 -5.96 5.26
C SER A 48 6.95 -5.61 4.69
N LEU A 49 7.14 -4.35 4.28
CA LEU A 49 8.31 -3.92 3.51
C LEU A 49 9.54 -3.58 4.34
N VAL A 50 9.46 -3.61 5.69
CA VAL A 50 10.59 -3.32 6.59
C VAL A 50 11.88 -4.06 6.23
N PRO A 51 11.87 -5.35 5.84
CA PRO A 51 13.09 -6.06 5.50
C PRO A 51 13.71 -5.69 4.16
N TYR A 52 12.98 -4.94 3.31
CA TYR A 52 13.33 -4.73 1.90
C TYR A 52 13.60 -3.26 1.56
N TYR A 53 12.96 -2.33 2.27
CA TYR A 53 13.11 -0.89 2.07
C TYR A 53 13.26 -0.18 3.41
N SER A 54 14.14 0.81 3.46
CA SER A 54 14.20 1.77 4.56
C SER A 54 13.02 2.74 4.52
N GLU A 55 12.85 3.54 5.57
CA GLU A 55 11.76 4.53 5.65
C GLU A 55 11.97 5.73 4.71
N GLU A 56 13.20 5.93 4.23
CA GLU A 56 13.62 7.06 3.39
C GLU A 56 13.62 6.75 1.87
N GLU A 57 13.50 5.47 1.51
CA GLU A 57 13.45 4.97 0.12
C GLU A 57 12.02 4.94 -0.44
#